data_AF-A0A1G8RR30-F1
#
_entry.id   AF-A0A1G8RR30-F1
#
_cell.length_a   1.000
_cell.length_b   1.000
_cell.length_c   1.000
_cell.angle_alpha   90.00
_cell.angle_beta   90.00
_cell.angle_gamma   90.00
#
_symmetry.space_group_name_H-M   'P 1'
#
loop_
_entity.id
_entity.type
_entity.pdbx_description
1 polymer ?
#
loop_
_entity_poly.entity_id
_entity_poly.type
_entity_poly.pdbx_seq_one_letter_code
_entity_poly.pdbx_strand_id
1 'polypeptide(L)'
;MSEKKNRQLNMEVLRIVAMLMIITLHYLDKGGVLKEFELKMGLNRNLAWIIEALCMGSVNVYVLISGYFLSKSEFKIKKVVLLWAQILFYSWIITSVFAIVTKGHLGLANGIYDVIPLVMPVTGGHYWFATVYMLLYLFFPFLNKGIEAMDKKQLKGIIIAAIAVFSIWNTILPFTQPLADHEGMDICWFACLYLVAAYIRKYPEDFKLNRWIYLLISFISAICAFVLGKGILLIDLYVGKLGGYAKNFYPYNSLFILLASVCLFLFALKHETKAPKWLASVILFASQGTFGVYLLHEHKLLRYLWPKWFNVEAVSGTPLFILHLLGTILAIFAVGILIDFVRRFLFGLFIKKS
;
A
#
# COMPACT_ATOMS: atom_id res chain seq x y z
N MET A 1 22.83 -24.03 -9.21
CA MET A 1 22.40 -23.42 -7.93
C MET A 1 22.79 -21.94 -8.00
N SER A 2 21.93 -21.09 -8.58
CA SER A 2 22.30 -19.71 -8.91
C SER A 2 22.53 -18.87 -7.66
N GLU A 3 23.63 -18.12 -7.62
CA GLU A 3 23.94 -17.11 -6.60
C GLU A 3 22.68 -16.34 -6.19
N LYS A 4 22.20 -16.60 -4.96
CA LYS A 4 21.11 -15.81 -4.38
C LYS A 4 21.67 -14.40 -4.16
N LYS A 5 21.37 -13.50 -5.10
CA LYS A 5 21.49 -12.04 -4.94
C LYS A 5 21.09 -11.69 -3.51
N ASN A 6 22.05 -11.20 -2.71
CA ASN A 6 21.91 -11.03 -1.26
C ASN A 6 20.73 -10.10 -0.95
N ARG A 7 19.54 -10.66 -0.69
CA ARG A 7 18.33 -9.89 -0.43
C ARG A 7 18.44 -9.27 0.95
N GLN A 8 18.19 -7.97 1.04
CA GLN A 8 18.21 -7.23 2.29
C GLN A 8 17.03 -7.64 3.18
N LEU A 9 17.28 -8.45 4.20
CA LEU A 9 16.24 -9.08 5.04
C LEU A 9 15.33 -8.04 5.72
N ASN A 10 15.90 -6.93 6.17
CA ASN A 10 15.17 -5.78 6.73
C ASN A 10 14.12 -5.20 5.77
N MET A 11 14.45 -5.10 4.47
CA MET A 11 13.52 -4.61 3.45
C MET A 11 12.42 -5.64 3.13
N GLU A 12 12.73 -6.94 3.26
CA GLU A 12 11.77 -8.03 3.10
C GLU A 12 10.79 -8.08 4.28
N VAL A 13 11.26 -7.83 5.51
CA VAL A 13 10.41 -7.61 6.70
C VAL A 13 9.51 -6.41 6.49
N LEU A 14 10.05 -5.27 6.05
CA LEU A 14 9.24 -4.07 5.79
C LEU A 14 8.13 -4.35 4.77
N ARG A 15 8.40 -5.14 3.73
CA ARG A 15 7.38 -5.54 2.73
C ARG A 15 6.25 -6.36 3.35
N ILE A 16 6.57 -7.26 4.29
CA ILE A 16 5.56 -8.03 5.04
C ILE A 16 4.76 -7.08 5.95
N VAL A 17 5.43 -6.23 6.72
CA VAL A 17 4.78 -5.24 7.60
C VAL A 17 3.82 -4.35 6.81
N ALA A 18 4.26 -3.81 5.67
CA ALA A 18 3.41 -3.01 4.80
C ALA A 18 2.20 -3.81 4.27
N MET A 19 2.33 -5.10 4.00
CA MET A 19 1.19 -5.93 3.57
C MET A 19 0.19 -6.15 4.70
N LEU A 20 0.68 -6.39 5.92
CA LEU A 20 -0.19 -6.49 7.10
C LEU A 20 -0.94 -5.18 7.33
N MET A 21 -0.26 -4.03 7.22
CA MET A 21 -0.88 -2.71 7.29
C MET A 21 -1.95 -2.51 6.21
N ILE A 22 -1.73 -2.95 4.96
CA ILE A 22 -2.74 -2.89 3.90
C ILE A 22 -3.98 -3.73 4.24
N ILE A 23 -3.79 -4.94 4.78
CA ILE A 23 -4.91 -5.78 5.23
C ILE A 23 -5.65 -5.08 6.39
N THR A 24 -4.93 -4.40 7.29
CA THR A 24 -5.55 -3.57 8.35
C THR A 24 -6.44 -2.49 7.77
N LEU A 25 -5.97 -1.73 6.76
CA LEU A 25 -6.78 -0.68 6.11
C LEU A 25 -8.08 -1.28 5.55
N HIS A 26 -7.98 -2.41 4.85
CA HIS A 26 -9.16 -3.07 4.30
C HIS A 26 -10.07 -3.70 5.36
N TYR A 27 -9.52 -4.17 6.49
CA TYR A 27 -10.31 -4.60 7.64
C TYR A 27 -11.12 -3.43 8.22
N LEU A 28 -10.48 -2.27 8.36
CA LEU A 28 -11.09 -1.09 8.96
C LEU A 28 -12.16 -0.48 8.06
N ASP A 29 -11.84 -0.27 6.79
CA ASP A 29 -12.75 0.29 5.78
C ASP A 29 -13.86 -0.71 5.40
N LYS A 30 -13.49 -1.84 4.78
CA LYS A 30 -14.46 -2.79 4.20
C LYS A 30 -15.18 -3.64 5.23
N GLY A 31 -14.66 -3.70 6.46
CA GLY A 31 -15.32 -4.31 7.61
C GLY A 31 -16.32 -3.40 8.31
N GLY A 32 -16.51 -2.15 7.85
CA GLY A 32 -17.48 -1.21 8.43
C GLY A 32 -17.06 -0.64 9.80
N VAL A 33 -15.77 -0.71 10.13
CA VAL A 33 -15.23 -0.18 11.40
C VAL A 33 -15.05 1.34 11.31
N LEU A 34 -14.59 1.85 10.17
CA LEU A 34 -14.43 3.29 9.88
C LEU A 34 -15.78 3.94 9.58
N LYS A 35 -16.61 4.05 10.62
CA LYS A 35 -17.81 4.89 10.62
C LYS A 35 -17.43 6.37 10.53
N GLU A 36 -18.42 7.24 10.44
CA GLU A 36 -18.24 8.69 10.33
C GLU A 36 -17.19 9.23 11.31
N PHE A 37 -16.30 10.07 10.78
CA PHE A 37 -15.22 10.68 11.54
C PHE A 37 -15.76 11.93 12.22
N GLU A 38 -16.10 11.79 13.49
CA GLU A 38 -16.80 12.80 14.28
C GLU A 38 -15.92 13.31 15.40
N LEU A 39 -16.24 14.49 15.95
CA LEU A 39 -15.48 15.06 17.05
C LEU A 39 -15.57 14.18 18.31
N LYS A 40 -16.79 13.78 18.67
CA LYS A 40 -17.07 12.88 19.80
C LYS A 40 -17.31 11.46 19.26
N MET A 41 -16.42 10.54 19.59
CA MET A 41 -16.50 9.13 19.19
C MET A 41 -16.14 8.24 20.38
N GLY A 42 -16.68 7.02 20.43
CA GLY A 42 -16.27 6.02 21.41
C GLY A 42 -14.79 5.62 21.28
N LEU A 43 -14.23 5.01 22.32
CA LEU A 43 -12.80 4.64 22.38
C LEU A 43 -12.37 3.80 21.17
N ASN A 44 -13.09 2.72 20.87
CA ASN A 44 -12.75 1.83 19.76
C ASN A 44 -12.74 2.53 18.40
N ARG A 45 -13.66 3.48 18.19
CA ARG A 45 -13.73 4.22 16.93
C ARG A 45 -12.57 5.21 16.81
N ASN A 46 -12.16 5.88 17.90
CA ASN A 46 -10.93 6.69 17.88
C ASN A 46 -9.71 5.80 17.61
N LEU A 47 -9.62 4.62 18.25
CA LEU A 47 -8.55 3.66 18.01
C LEU A 47 -8.52 3.21 16.53
N ALA A 48 -9.67 2.91 15.94
CA ALA A 48 -9.76 2.55 14.52
C ALA A 48 -9.17 3.64 13.61
N TRP A 49 -9.55 4.91 13.81
CA TRP A 49 -9.02 6.03 13.02
C TRP A 49 -7.53 6.32 13.28
N ILE A 50 -7.02 6.05 14.48
CA ILE A 50 -5.58 6.13 14.78
C ILE A 50 -4.82 5.01 14.06
N ILE A 51 -5.32 3.77 14.14
CA ILE A 51 -4.71 2.62 13.45
C ILE A 51 -4.73 2.82 11.94
N GLU A 52 -5.82 3.37 11.39
CA GLU A 52 -5.93 3.77 9.99
C GLU A 52 -4.80 4.73 9.61
N ALA A 53 -4.64 5.83 10.35
CA ALA A 53 -3.58 6.82 10.08
C ALA A 53 -2.18 6.20 10.12
N LEU A 54 -1.93 5.30 11.07
CA LEU A 54 -0.67 4.55 11.18
C LEU A 54 -0.44 3.62 9.97
N CYS A 55 -1.51 3.07 9.40
CA CYS A 55 -1.44 2.09 8.31
C CYS A 55 -1.46 2.73 6.91
N MET A 56 -1.99 3.95 6.75
CA MET A 56 -2.17 4.60 5.44
C MET A 56 -0.86 4.69 4.64
N GLY A 57 0.27 4.94 5.31
CA GLY A 57 1.59 5.04 4.67
C GLY A 57 2.11 3.72 4.06
N SER A 58 1.44 2.59 4.27
CA SER A 58 1.87 1.26 3.80
C SER A 58 1.98 1.14 2.29
N VAL A 59 1.05 1.74 1.54
CA VAL A 59 1.08 1.78 0.07
C VAL A 59 2.31 2.54 -0.41
N ASN A 60 2.56 3.73 0.15
CA ASN A 60 3.75 4.51 -0.17
C ASN A 60 5.03 3.72 0.14
N VAL A 61 5.09 3.03 1.28
CA VAL A 61 6.22 2.15 1.63
C VAL A 61 6.45 1.07 0.57
N TYR A 62 5.39 0.46 0.03
CA TYR A 62 5.50 -0.52 -1.07
C TYR A 62 6.18 0.07 -2.32
N VAL A 63 5.79 1.29 -2.67
CA VAL A 63 6.35 2.02 -3.81
C VAL A 63 7.80 2.44 -3.51
N LEU A 64 8.09 2.93 -2.31
CA LEU A 64 9.45 3.31 -1.88
C LEU A 64 10.41 2.13 -1.92
N ILE A 65 10.01 0.95 -1.42
CA ILE A 65 10.79 -0.30 -1.56
C ILE A 65 11.09 -0.58 -3.02
N SER A 66 10.09 -0.51 -3.87
CA SER A 66 10.23 -0.80 -5.30
C SER A 66 11.15 0.21 -5.99
N GLY A 67 10.91 1.51 -5.80
CA GLY A 67 11.72 2.59 -6.38
C GLY A 67 13.17 2.53 -5.92
N TYR A 68 13.40 2.22 -4.63
CA TYR A 68 14.74 2.04 -4.09
C TYR A 68 15.50 0.97 -4.87
N PHE A 69 14.94 -0.23 -5.06
CA PHE A 69 15.65 -1.29 -5.79
C PHE A 69 15.69 -1.09 -7.31
N LEU A 70 14.62 -0.55 -7.90
CA LEU A 70 14.51 -0.33 -9.35
C LEU A 70 15.42 0.80 -9.86
N SER A 71 15.76 1.79 -9.02
CA SER A 71 16.64 2.90 -9.41
C SER A 71 18.08 2.51 -9.79
N LYS A 72 18.49 1.26 -9.50
CA LYS A 72 19.74 0.65 -9.99
C LYS A 72 19.51 -0.69 -10.69
N SER A 73 18.31 -0.91 -11.22
CA SER A 73 17.97 -2.11 -11.97
C SER A 73 17.80 -1.77 -13.44
N GLU A 74 18.04 -2.74 -14.30
CA GLU A 74 17.70 -2.65 -15.71
C GLU A 74 16.25 -3.05 -15.96
N PHE A 75 15.66 -2.48 -17.01
CA PHE A 75 14.34 -2.84 -17.48
C PHE A 75 14.33 -4.29 -17.97
N LYS A 76 13.31 -5.04 -17.57
CA LYS A 76 13.10 -6.41 -18.06
C LYS A 76 11.64 -6.60 -18.40
N ILE A 77 11.32 -6.66 -19.69
CA ILE A 77 9.94 -6.90 -20.16
C ILE A 77 9.35 -8.19 -19.57
N LYS A 78 10.19 -9.21 -19.35
CA LYS A 78 9.81 -10.45 -18.65
C LYS A 78 9.14 -10.19 -17.30
N LYS A 79 9.57 -9.16 -16.54
CA LYS A 79 8.93 -8.82 -15.27
C LYS A 79 7.53 -8.22 -15.45
N VAL A 80 7.30 -7.44 -16.51
CA VAL A 80 5.96 -6.94 -16.87
C VAL A 80 5.03 -8.10 -17.20
N VAL A 81 5.48 -9.01 -18.07
CA VAL A 81 4.70 -10.18 -18.49
C VAL A 81 4.36 -11.07 -17.29
N LEU A 82 5.34 -11.34 -16.41
CA LEU A 82 5.10 -12.14 -15.20
C LEU A 82 4.15 -11.46 -14.22
N LEU A 83 4.26 -10.14 -14.04
CA LEU A 83 3.34 -9.36 -13.21
C LEU A 83 1.92 -9.41 -13.78
N TRP A 84 1.78 -9.19 -15.08
CA TRP A 84 0.49 -9.23 -15.79
C TRP A 84 -0.15 -10.62 -15.73
N ALA A 85 0.62 -11.68 -15.99
CA ALA A 85 0.15 -13.05 -15.88
C ALA A 85 -0.26 -13.41 -14.44
N GLN A 86 0.44 -12.92 -13.42
CA GLN A 86 0.05 -13.12 -12.03
C GLN A 86 -1.29 -12.44 -11.72
N ILE A 87 -1.51 -11.20 -12.18
CA ILE A 87 -2.78 -10.48 -11.99
C ILE A 87 -3.93 -11.22 -12.69
N LEU A 88 -3.73 -11.63 -13.94
CA LEU A 88 -4.72 -12.40 -14.70
C LEU A 88 -5.07 -13.71 -14.01
N PHE A 89 -4.06 -14.45 -13.53
CA PHE A 89 -4.27 -15.71 -12.81
C PHE A 89 -5.23 -15.54 -11.63
N TYR A 90 -4.98 -14.56 -10.76
CA TYR A 90 -5.84 -14.32 -9.60
C TYR A 90 -7.25 -13.87 -10.02
N SER A 91 -7.34 -12.90 -10.95
CA SER A 91 -8.63 -12.38 -11.42
C SER A 91 -9.49 -13.49 -12.03
N TRP A 92 -8.93 -14.28 -12.94
CA TRP A 92 -9.69 -15.29 -13.67
C TRP A 92 -10.03 -16.51 -12.82
N ILE A 93 -9.09 -17.02 -12.00
CA ILE A 93 -9.37 -18.20 -11.17
C ILE A 93 -10.40 -17.87 -10.10
N ILE A 94 -10.27 -16.74 -9.40
CA ILE A 94 -11.24 -16.36 -8.37
C ILE A 94 -12.62 -16.14 -9.02
N THR A 95 -12.67 -15.41 -10.14
CA THR A 95 -13.94 -15.22 -10.88
C THR A 95 -14.55 -16.54 -11.32
N SER A 96 -13.76 -17.48 -11.83
CA SER A 96 -14.23 -18.80 -12.27
C SER A 96 -14.77 -19.63 -11.11
N VAL A 97 -14.05 -19.67 -9.98
CA VAL A 97 -14.48 -20.38 -8.77
C VAL A 97 -15.80 -19.80 -8.27
N PHE A 98 -15.92 -18.48 -8.18
CA PHE A 98 -17.16 -17.84 -7.78
C PHE A 98 -18.31 -18.12 -8.75
N ALA A 99 -18.06 -18.05 -10.07
CA ALA A 99 -19.08 -18.33 -11.07
C ALA A 99 -19.62 -19.76 -10.96
N ILE A 100 -18.76 -20.74 -10.66
CA ILE A 100 -19.17 -22.13 -10.42
C ILE A 100 -20.00 -22.23 -9.14
N VAL A 101 -19.50 -21.68 -8.03
CA VAL A 101 -20.14 -21.79 -6.70
C VAL A 101 -21.50 -21.09 -6.67
N THR A 102 -21.64 -19.93 -7.32
CA THR A 102 -22.89 -19.17 -7.36
C THR A 102 -23.79 -19.53 -8.55
N LYS A 103 -23.46 -20.57 -9.32
CA LYS A 103 -24.18 -21.00 -10.53
C LYS A 103 -24.37 -19.85 -11.55
N GLY A 104 -23.36 -19.00 -11.67
CA GLY A 104 -23.35 -17.83 -12.56
C GLY A 104 -23.90 -16.54 -11.93
N HIS A 105 -24.48 -16.58 -10.74
CA HIS A 105 -24.99 -15.39 -10.06
C HIS A 105 -23.88 -14.65 -9.31
N LEU A 106 -23.09 -13.87 -10.05
CA LEU A 106 -21.96 -13.12 -9.51
C LEU A 106 -22.36 -11.79 -8.83
N GLY A 107 -23.66 -11.46 -8.77
CA GLY A 107 -24.15 -10.21 -8.18
C GLY A 107 -23.71 -8.96 -8.94
N LEU A 108 -23.51 -9.07 -10.26
CA LEU A 108 -23.11 -7.98 -11.14
C LEU A 108 -24.33 -7.11 -11.43
N ALA A 109 -24.35 -5.88 -10.91
CA ALA A 109 -25.48 -4.96 -11.02
C ALA A 109 -25.50 -4.22 -12.37
N ASN A 110 -24.33 -4.02 -12.99
CA ASN A 110 -24.15 -3.22 -14.21
C ASN A 110 -23.82 -4.06 -15.44
N GLY A 111 -24.03 -5.38 -15.39
CA GLY A 111 -23.79 -6.29 -16.51
C GLY A 111 -22.34 -6.27 -17.01
N ILE A 112 -22.12 -5.98 -18.30
CA ILE A 112 -20.80 -6.03 -18.95
C ILE A 112 -19.77 -5.09 -18.31
N TYR A 113 -20.20 -3.97 -17.75
CA TYR A 113 -19.30 -3.01 -17.09
C TYR A 113 -18.67 -3.58 -15.82
N ASP A 114 -19.33 -4.52 -15.13
CA ASP A 114 -18.74 -5.23 -13.99
C ASP A 114 -17.87 -6.42 -14.44
N VAL A 115 -18.07 -6.94 -15.65
CA VAL A 115 -17.29 -8.05 -16.23
C VAL A 115 -15.94 -7.57 -16.76
N ILE A 116 -15.87 -6.40 -17.39
CA ILE A 116 -14.62 -5.87 -17.98
C ILE A 116 -13.47 -5.86 -16.96
N PRO A 117 -13.64 -5.35 -15.73
CA PRO A 117 -12.59 -5.43 -14.71
C PRO A 117 -12.22 -6.87 -14.29
N LEU A 118 -13.10 -7.85 -14.45
CA LEU A 118 -12.78 -9.25 -14.11
C LEU A 118 -11.92 -9.92 -15.21
N VAL A 119 -12.20 -9.60 -16.47
CA VAL A 119 -11.50 -10.16 -17.63
C VAL A 119 -10.20 -9.42 -17.93
N MET A 120 -10.22 -8.09 -17.84
CA MET A 120 -9.10 -7.19 -18.11
C MET A 120 -8.73 -6.41 -16.84
N PRO A 121 -8.18 -7.08 -15.81
CA PRO A 121 -8.03 -6.51 -14.47
C PRO A 121 -7.11 -5.29 -14.38
N VAL A 122 -6.13 -5.18 -15.29
CA VAL A 122 -5.20 -4.05 -15.33
C VAL A 122 -5.83 -2.82 -15.97
N THR A 123 -6.45 -2.95 -17.15
CA THR A 123 -7.05 -1.80 -17.84
C THR A 123 -8.44 -1.44 -17.30
N GLY A 124 -9.20 -2.42 -16.80
CA GLY A 124 -10.51 -2.23 -16.19
C GLY A 124 -10.47 -1.80 -14.71
N GLY A 125 -9.29 -1.45 -14.18
CA GLY A 125 -9.15 -0.93 -12.80
C GLY A 125 -9.69 -1.89 -11.74
N HIS A 126 -9.44 -3.20 -11.88
CA HIS A 126 -9.81 -4.16 -10.85
C HIS A 126 -9.01 -3.93 -9.58
N TYR A 127 -7.69 -3.77 -9.78
CA TYR A 127 -6.70 -3.54 -8.75
C TYR A 127 -5.99 -2.23 -9.07
N TRP A 128 -6.50 -1.11 -8.55
CA TRP A 128 -5.97 0.23 -8.86
C TRP A 128 -4.44 0.29 -8.65
N PHE A 129 -3.95 -0.27 -7.54
CA PHE A 129 -2.52 -0.28 -7.21
C PHE A 129 -1.71 -1.05 -8.25
N ALA A 130 -2.19 -2.24 -8.66
CA ALA A 130 -1.47 -3.07 -9.62
C ALA A 130 -1.38 -2.39 -10.99
N THR A 131 -2.43 -1.68 -11.40
CA THR A 131 -2.45 -0.89 -12.63
C THR A 131 -1.40 0.23 -12.59
N VAL A 132 -1.44 1.08 -11.55
CA VAL A 132 -0.49 2.20 -11.42
C VAL A 132 0.94 1.70 -11.25
N TYR A 133 1.14 0.62 -10.49
CA TYR A 133 2.46 0.00 -10.31
C TYR A 133 3.04 -0.55 -11.62
N MET A 134 2.21 -1.16 -12.46
CA MET A 134 2.65 -1.65 -13.77
C MET A 134 3.08 -0.50 -14.68
N LEU A 135 2.31 0.60 -14.68
CA LEU A 135 2.70 1.83 -15.39
C LEU A 135 4.03 2.36 -14.86
N LEU A 136 4.20 2.48 -13.54
CA LEU A 136 5.46 2.91 -12.94
C LEU A 136 6.62 2.01 -13.40
N TYR A 137 6.42 0.69 -13.45
CA TYR A 137 7.44 -0.24 -13.93
C TYR A 137 7.78 -0.05 -15.43
N LEU A 138 6.82 0.32 -16.27
CA LEU A 138 7.08 0.65 -17.67
C LEU A 138 7.86 1.97 -17.81
N PHE A 139 7.60 2.95 -16.95
CA PHE A 139 8.22 4.28 -17.00
C PHE A 139 9.54 4.40 -16.22
N PHE A 140 9.84 3.49 -15.28
CA PHE A 140 11.05 3.60 -14.46
C PHE A 140 12.37 3.73 -15.26
N PRO A 141 12.55 3.12 -16.46
CA PRO A 141 13.78 3.30 -17.23
C PRO A 141 13.98 4.74 -17.70
N PHE A 142 12.89 5.43 -18.05
CA PHE A 142 12.91 6.85 -18.38
C PHE A 142 13.24 7.69 -17.14
N LEU A 143 12.60 7.40 -16.01
CA LEU A 143 12.90 8.07 -14.73
C LEU A 143 14.38 7.90 -14.35
N ASN A 144 14.95 6.70 -14.51
CA ASN A 144 16.36 6.45 -14.22
C ASN A 144 17.30 7.29 -15.07
N LYS A 145 17.05 7.39 -16.39
CA LYS A 145 17.85 8.26 -17.27
C LYS A 145 17.80 9.72 -16.80
N GLY A 146 16.64 10.21 -16.41
CA GLY A 146 16.49 11.56 -15.83
C GLY A 146 17.27 11.73 -14.52
N ILE A 147 17.15 10.77 -13.59
CA ILE A 147 17.87 10.78 -12.30
C ILE A 147 19.40 10.77 -12.51
N GLU A 148 19.90 10.05 -13.51
CA GLU A 148 21.32 9.96 -13.82
C GLU A 148 21.86 11.23 -14.47
N ALA A 149 21.07 11.87 -15.34
CA ALA A 149 21.42 13.13 -15.99
C ALA A 149 21.45 14.34 -15.04
N MET A 150 20.75 14.26 -13.90
CA MET A 150 20.65 15.36 -12.94
C MET A 150 21.71 15.32 -11.84
N ASP A 151 22.21 16.51 -11.50
CA ASP A 151 22.98 16.72 -10.28
C ASP A 151 22.09 16.63 -9.02
N LYS A 152 22.73 16.67 -7.84
CA LYS A 152 22.06 16.55 -6.55
C LYS A 152 21.04 17.67 -6.31
N LYS A 153 21.36 18.90 -6.70
CA LYS A 153 20.53 20.09 -6.47
C LYS A 153 19.30 20.07 -7.37
N GLN A 154 19.47 19.69 -8.64
CA GLN A 154 18.39 19.54 -9.63
C GLN A 154 17.41 18.46 -9.20
N LEU A 155 17.91 17.26 -8.86
CA LEU A 155 17.06 16.16 -8.40
C LEU A 155 16.28 16.53 -7.13
N LYS A 156 16.97 17.14 -6.15
CA LYS A 156 16.32 17.62 -4.92
C LYS A 156 15.25 18.68 -5.21
N GLY A 157 15.54 19.63 -6.12
CA GLY A 157 14.61 20.69 -6.52
C GLY A 157 13.32 20.13 -7.14
N ILE A 158 13.43 19.17 -8.05
CA ILE A 158 12.27 18.51 -8.66
C ILE A 158 11.46 17.73 -7.63
N ILE A 159 12.11 17.02 -6.71
CA ILE A 159 11.41 16.31 -5.64
C ILE A 159 10.65 17.29 -4.74
N ILE A 160 11.28 18.40 -4.34
CA ILE A 160 10.61 19.43 -3.53
C ILE A 160 9.42 20.04 -4.28
N ALA A 161 9.58 20.34 -5.57
CA ALA A 161 8.49 20.87 -6.40
C ALA A 161 7.33 19.85 -6.52
N ALA A 162 7.63 18.57 -6.75
CA ALA A 162 6.63 17.51 -6.82
C ALA A 162 5.90 17.32 -5.48
N ILE A 163 6.62 17.33 -4.35
CA ILE A 163 6.02 17.27 -3.01
C ILE A 163 5.16 18.52 -2.75
N ALA A 164 5.62 19.71 -3.18
CA ALA A 164 4.85 20.93 -3.01
C ALA A 164 3.49 20.86 -3.73
N VAL A 165 3.50 20.40 -4.98
CA VAL A 165 2.30 20.29 -5.83
C VAL A 165 1.39 19.14 -5.40
N PHE A 166 1.92 17.93 -5.26
CA PHE A 166 1.09 16.74 -5.06
C PHE A 166 0.80 16.43 -3.59
N SER A 167 1.46 17.10 -2.63
CA SER A 167 1.34 16.77 -1.21
C SER A 167 1.05 17.98 -0.32
N ILE A 168 1.91 18.99 -0.35
CA ILE A 168 1.76 20.16 0.52
C ILE A 168 0.49 20.94 0.16
N TRP A 169 0.23 21.15 -1.13
CA TRP A 169 -1.01 21.79 -1.60
C TRP A 169 -2.23 21.08 -1.00
N ASN A 170 -2.34 19.76 -1.19
CA ASN A 170 -3.49 18.97 -0.76
C ASN A 170 -3.66 18.99 0.78
N THR A 171 -2.55 19.06 1.51
CA THR A 171 -2.55 19.04 2.98
C THR A 171 -2.88 20.40 3.60
N ILE A 172 -2.30 21.49 3.07
CA ILE A 172 -2.42 22.84 3.65
C ILE A 172 -3.67 23.56 3.15
N LEU A 173 -4.05 23.32 1.89
CA LEU A 173 -5.22 23.94 1.25
C LEU A 173 -6.28 22.89 0.91
N PRO A 174 -6.81 22.16 1.92
CA PRO A 174 -7.76 21.08 1.69
C PRO A 174 -9.06 21.57 1.02
N PHE A 175 -9.34 22.88 1.08
CA PHE A 175 -10.52 23.54 0.54
C PHE A 175 -10.43 23.90 -0.94
N THR A 176 -9.27 23.70 -1.56
CA THR A 176 -9.04 23.95 -2.99
C THR A 176 -9.08 22.62 -3.74
N GLN A 177 -9.48 22.63 -5.01
CA GLN A 177 -9.33 21.46 -5.88
C GLN A 177 -7.89 21.43 -6.39
N PRO A 178 -7.01 20.55 -5.87
CA PRO A 178 -5.65 20.47 -6.35
C PRO A 178 -5.64 19.84 -7.74
N LEU A 179 -4.58 20.13 -8.51
CA LEU A 179 -4.38 19.56 -9.84
C LEU A 179 -4.41 18.02 -9.80
N ALA A 180 -5.42 17.43 -10.46
CA ALA A 180 -5.55 15.98 -10.64
C ALA A 180 -5.40 15.16 -9.34
N ASP A 181 -6.01 15.64 -8.24
CA ASP A 181 -5.92 14.94 -6.96
C ASP A 181 -6.78 13.67 -6.96
N HIS A 182 -6.10 12.53 -6.99
CA HIS A 182 -6.69 11.20 -6.83
C HIS A 182 -6.28 10.58 -5.49
N GLU A 183 -6.05 11.41 -4.46
CA GLU A 183 -5.64 10.99 -3.11
C GLU A 183 -4.32 10.19 -3.09
N GLY A 184 -3.49 10.36 -4.13
CA GLY A 184 -2.25 9.62 -4.34
C GLY A 184 -2.43 8.25 -5.02
N MET A 185 -3.62 7.94 -5.56
CA MET A 185 -3.91 6.72 -6.31
C MET A 185 -3.57 6.83 -7.82
N ASP A 186 -2.52 7.56 -8.16
CA ASP A 186 -2.16 7.89 -9.53
C ASP A 186 -0.65 7.74 -9.83
N ILE A 187 -0.32 7.79 -11.12
CA ILE A 187 1.04 7.59 -11.61
C ILE A 187 1.98 8.75 -11.28
N CYS A 188 1.48 9.98 -11.16
CA CYS A 188 2.28 11.15 -10.82
C CYS A 188 2.78 11.05 -9.38
N TRP A 189 1.90 10.64 -8.45
CA TRP A 189 2.30 10.38 -7.06
C TRP A 189 3.30 9.23 -6.96
N PHE A 190 3.09 8.14 -7.70
CA PHE A 190 4.02 7.01 -7.73
C PHE A 190 5.39 7.39 -8.29
N ALA A 191 5.43 8.25 -9.32
CA ALA A 191 6.68 8.81 -9.84
C ALA A 191 7.36 9.71 -8.80
N CYS A 192 6.61 10.54 -8.06
CA CYS A 192 7.15 11.35 -6.96
C CYS A 192 7.81 10.46 -5.89
N LEU A 193 7.12 9.43 -5.41
CA LEU A 193 7.68 8.46 -4.45
C LEU A 193 8.91 7.73 -5.01
N TYR A 194 8.89 7.39 -6.31
CA TYR A 194 10.03 6.78 -6.97
C TYR A 194 11.27 7.69 -6.93
N LEU A 195 11.11 8.98 -7.24
CA LEU A 195 12.19 9.96 -7.18
C LEU A 195 12.72 10.11 -5.75
N VAL A 196 11.84 10.14 -4.74
CA VAL A 196 12.24 10.15 -3.32
C VAL A 196 13.08 8.92 -2.98
N ALA A 197 12.63 7.72 -3.34
CA ALA A 197 13.36 6.48 -3.06
C ALA A 197 14.71 6.41 -3.80
N ALA A 198 14.76 6.88 -5.04
CA ALA A 198 15.99 6.96 -5.82
C ALA A 198 16.97 7.98 -5.23
N TYR A 199 16.49 9.13 -4.75
CA TYR A 199 17.32 10.12 -4.04
C TYR A 199 17.92 9.55 -2.76
N ILE A 200 17.10 8.89 -1.92
CA ILE A 200 17.57 8.21 -0.70
C ILE A 200 18.68 7.21 -1.03
N ARG A 201 18.56 6.49 -2.15
CA ARG A 201 19.59 5.54 -2.59
C ARG A 201 20.85 6.20 -3.13
N LYS A 202 20.72 7.30 -3.89
CA LYS A 202 21.84 8.01 -4.53
C LYS A 202 22.65 8.82 -3.51
N TYR A 203 21.99 9.34 -2.48
CA TYR A 203 22.57 10.23 -1.46
C TYR A 203 22.23 9.77 -0.02
N PRO A 204 22.63 8.55 0.39
CA PRO A 204 22.32 8.04 1.73
C PRO A 204 22.94 8.88 2.86
N GLU A 205 24.01 9.63 2.57
CA GLU A 205 24.69 10.52 3.50
C GLU A 205 23.83 11.71 3.96
N ASP A 206 22.75 12.05 3.25
CA ASP A 206 21.83 13.11 3.67
C ASP A 206 20.92 12.68 4.83
N PHE A 207 20.79 11.37 5.05
CA PHE A 207 19.88 10.79 6.02
C PHE A 207 20.68 10.29 7.23
N LYS A 208 21.18 11.21 8.07
CA LYS A 208 22.11 10.88 9.18
C LYS A 208 21.45 10.59 10.53
N LEU A 209 20.14 10.78 10.66
CA LEU A 209 19.48 10.61 11.96
C LEU A 209 19.56 9.15 12.43
N ASN A 210 19.45 8.97 13.75
CA ASN A 210 19.31 7.65 14.36
C ASN A 210 18.03 6.97 13.84
N ARG A 211 18.08 5.66 13.58
CA ARG A 211 16.94 4.88 13.10
C ARG A 211 15.69 5.06 13.96
N TRP A 212 15.84 5.14 15.28
CA TRP A 212 14.71 5.29 16.20
C TRP A 212 14.05 6.67 16.12
N ILE A 213 14.80 7.71 15.74
CA ILE A 213 14.25 9.04 15.46
C ILE A 213 13.36 8.97 14.21
N TYR A 214 13.77 8.24 13.17
CA TYR A 214 12.89 8.02 12.01
C TYR A 214 11.60 7.28 12.40
N LEU A 215 11.69 6.24 13.23
CA LEU A 215 10.48 5.54 13.70
C LEU A 215 9.56 6.48 14.51
N LEU A 216 10.13 7.32 15.37
CA LEU A 216 9.38 8.31 16.14
C LEU A 216 8.70 9.33 15.23
N ILE A 217 9.42 9.90 14.26
CA ILE A 217 8.85 10.84 13.27
C ILE A 217 7.73 10.15 12.50
N SER A 218 7.90 8.88 12.14
CA SER A 218 6.85 8.12 11.45
C SER A 218 5.57 8.02 12.28
N PHE A 219 5.70 7.69 13.57
CA PHE A 219 4.55 7.57 14.46
C PHE A 219 3.90 8.94 14.71
N ILE A 220 4.69 9.97 15.03
CA ILE A 220 4.19 11.33 15.28
C ILE A 220 3.45 11.86 14.05
N SER A 221 3.99 11.67 12.85
CA SER A 221 3.36 12.17 11.61
C SER A 221 1.97 11.54 11.39
N ALA A 222 1.83 10.23 11.60
CA ALA A 222 0.54 9.56 11.52
C ALA A 222 -0.45 10.07 12.60
N ILE A 223 0.01 10.28 13.84
CA ILE A 223 -0.83 10.85 14.90
C ILE A 223 -1.22 12.29 14.59
N CYS A 224 -0.33 13.09 13.99
CA CYS A 224 -0.65 14.44 13.54
C CYS A 224 -1.82 14.46 12.54
N ALA A 225 -1.89 13.51 11.61
CA ALA A 225 -3.02 13.41 10.67
C ALA A 225 -4.37 13.25 11.41
N PHE A 226 -4.42 12.37 12.41
CA PHE A 226 -5.61 12.17 13.25
C PHE A 226 -5.96 13.42 14.07
N VAL A 227 -4.97 14.02 14.75
CA VAL A 227 -5.18 15.19 15.61
C VAL A 227 -5.63 16.41 14.79
N LEU A 228 -5.04 16.64 13.62
CA LEU A 228 -5.43 17.74 12.74
C LEU A 228 -6.84 17.54 12.18
N GLY A 229 -7.21 16.31 11.83
CA GLY A 229 -8.59 16.01 11.46
C GLY A 229 -9.58 16.35 12.58
N LYS A 230 -9.26 15.99 13.83
CA LYS A 230 -10.07 16.39 15.01
C LYS A 230 -10.09 17.91 15.21
N GLY A 231 -8.97 18.58 14.95
CA GLY A 231 -8.87 20.04 14.98
C GLY A 231 -9.80 20.72 13.96
N ILE A 232 -9.89 20.20 12.74
CA ILE A 232 -10.84 20.69 11.73
C ILE A 232 -12.29 20.55 12.22
N LEU A 233 -12.65 19.40 12.80
CA LEU A 233 -14.00 19.21 13.36
C LEU A 233 -14.28 20.14 14.53
N LEU A 234 -13.28 20.49 15.34
CA LEU A 234 -13.43 21.44 16.43
C LEU A 234 -13.66 22.87 15.91
N ILE A 235 -12.92 23.29 14.89
CA ILE A 235 -13.10 24.60 14.23
C ILE A 235 -14.46 24.64 13.52
N ASP A 236 -14.88 23.52 12.94
CA ASP A 236 -16.17 23.39 12.25
C ASP A 236 -17.37 23.66 13.18
N LEU A 237 -17.25 23.43 14.49
CA LEU A 237 -18.30 23.81 15.45
C LEU A 237 -18.61 25.32 15.43
N TYR A 238 -17.64 26.14 15.03
CA TYR A 238 -17.77 27.60 14.97
C TYR A 238 -18.04 28.09 13.54
N VAL A 239 -17.53 27.40 12.52
CA VAL A 239 -17.58 27.85 11.11
C VAL A 239 -18.66 27.15 10.29
N GLY A 240 -19.00 25.89 10.60
CA GLY A 240 -20.06 25.09 9.99
C GLY A 240 -19.87 24.71 8.52
N LYS A 241 -18.67 24.84 7.96
CA LYS A 241 -18.36 24.60 6.53
C LYS A 241 -17.13 23.73 6.29
N LEU A 242 -16.46 23.30 7.36
CA LEU A 242 -15.16 22.64 7.31
C LEU A 242 -15.22 21.15 7.64
N GLY A 243 -16.34 20.62 8.15
CA GLY A 243 -16.45 19.24 8.61
C GLY A 243 -16.10 18.19 7.55
N GLY A 244 -16.45 18.45 6.29
CA GLY A 244 -16.12 17.57 5.16
C GLY A 244 -14.61 17.41 4.88
N TYR A 245 -13.79 18.34 5.36
CA TYR A 245 -12.34 18.36 5.12
C TYR A 245 -11.52 17.68 6.22
N ALA A 246 -12.17 17.20 7.29
CA ALA A 246 -11.49 16.59 8.43
C ALA A 246 -10.68 15.34 8.05
N LYS A 247 -11.03 14.68 6.94
CA LYS A 247 -10.34 13.48 6.43
C LYS A 247 -9.20 13.80 5.45
N ASN A 248 -8.99 15.05 5.04
CA ASN A 248 -7.99 15.41 4.01
C ASN A 248 -6.53 15.18 4.44
N PHE A 249 -6.29 14.79 5.70
CA PHE A 249 -4.96 14.41 6.19
C PHE A 249 -4.64 12.90 6.04
N TYR A 250 -5.64 12.08 5.69
CA TYR A 250 -5.52 10.64 5.50
C TYR A 250 -5.07 10.16 4.11
N PRO A 251 -5.37 10.87 2.99
CA PRO A 251 -4.91 10.48 1.65
C PRO A 251 -3.42 10.09 1.57
N TYR A 252 -3.07 9.19 0.65
CA TYR A 252 -1.69 8.71 0.52
C TYR A 252 -0.69 9.82 0.21
N ASN A 253 -1.15 10.87 -0.46
CA ASN A 253 -0.39 12.06 -0.80
C ASN A 253 -0.44 13.18 0.24
N SER A 254 -1.10 12.99 1.39
CA SER A 254 -0.95 13.90 2.55
C SER A 254 0.52 14.00 2.97
N LEU A 255 0.97 15.20 3.35
CA LEU A 255 2.34 15.46 3.81
C LEU A 255 2.68 14.60 5.03
N PHE A 256 1.70 14.40 5.91
CA PHE A 256 1.87 13.58 7.11
C PHE A 256 2.03 12.10 6.78
N ILE A 257 1.28 11.60 5.80
CA ILE A 257 1.36 10.21 5.33
C ILE A 257 2.63 9.97 4.50
N LEU A 258 3.05 10.96 3.70
CA LEU A 258 4.35 10.95 3.03
C LEU A 258 5.48 10.89 4.06
N LEU A 259 5.50 11.78 5.05
CA LEU A 259 6.55 11.81 6.07
C LEU A 259 6.56 10.51 6.88
N ALA A 260 5.37 10.00 7.25
CA ALA A 260 5.25 8.72 7.94
C ALA A 260 5.87 7.58 7.13
N SER A 261 5.50 7.46 5.85
CA SER A 261 5.99 6.38 4.98
C SER A 261 7.50 6.47 4.68
N VAL A 262 8.02 7.67 4.40
CA VAL A 262 9.46 7.88 4.15
C VAL A 262 10.28 7.57 5.40
N CYS A 263 9.84 8.01 6.58
CA CYS A 263 10.55 7.75 7.82
C CYS A 263 10.46 6.27 8.25
N LEU A 264 9.32 5.60 8.05
CA LEU A 264 9.22 4.15 8.28
C LEU A 264 10.16 3.37 7.35
N PHE A 265 10.26 3.78 6.09
CA PHE A 265 11.21 3.24 5.13
C PHE A 265 12.66 3.46 5.56
N LEU A 266 13.03 4.67 5.98
CA LEU A 266 14.38 4.99 6.47
C LEU A 266 14.75 4.25 7.76
N PHE A 267 13.79 4.07 8.68
CA PHE A 267 13.96 3.24 9.86
C PHE A 267 14.36 1.82 9.47
N ALA A 268 13.59 1.18 8.59
CA ALA A 268 13.86 -0.17 8.13
C ALA A 268 15.18 -0.28 7.35
N LEU A 269 15.48 0.70 6.49
CA LEU A 269 16.73 0.73 5.71
C LEU A 269 17.97 0.76 6.61
N LYS A 270 17.89 1.48 7.74
CA LYS A 270 18.96 1.58 8.75
C LYS A 270 18.89 0.53 9.84
N HIS A 271 17.85 -0.29 9.85
CA HIS A 271 17.69 -1.36 10.82
C HIS A 271 18.39 -2.62 10.32
N GLU A 272 19.24 -3.21 11.17
CA GLU A 272 19.86 -4.50 10.87
C GLU A 272 18.99 -5.63 11.40
N THR A 273 18.39 -6.39 10.49
CA THR A 273 17.64 -7.60 10.86
C THR A 273 18.59 -8.79 10.92
N LYS A 274 18.90 -9.26 12.13
CA LYS A 274 19.65 -10.49 12.38
C LYS A 274 18.65 -11.60 12.72
N ALA A 275 18.66 -12.69 11.94
CA ALA A 275 17.77 -13.82 12.14
C ALA A 275 18.50 -15.14 11.86
N PRO A 276 18.17 -16.23 12.58
CA PRO A 276 18.69 -17.56 12.24
C PRO A 276 18.25 -17.98 10.84
N LYS A 277 19.01 -18.87 10.19
CA LYS A 277 18.80 -19.27 8.78
C LYS A 277 17.37 -19.73 8.47
N TRP A 278 16.72 -20.45 9.40
CA TRP A 278 15.35 -20.92 9.23
C TRP A 278 14.36 -19.74 9.17
N LEU A 279 14.48 -18.78 10.10
CA LEU A 279 13.59 -17.62 10.16
C LEU A 279 13.82 -16.67 8.97
N ALA A 280 15.08 -16.45 8.59
CA ALA A 280 15.40 -15.69 7.39
C ALA A 280 14.77 -16.33 6.14
N SER A 281 14.76 -17.67 6.04
CA SER A 281 14.12 -18.38 4.93
C SER A 281 12.59 -18.21 4.94
N VAL A 282 11.95 -18.24 6.11
CA VAL A 282 10.51 -17.98 6.27
C VAL A 282 10.16 -16.55 5.84
N ILE A 283 10.93 -15.55 6.30
CA ILE A 283 10.74 -14.15 5.92
C ILE A 283 10.86 -13.99 4.39
N LEU A 284 11.91 -14.54 3.79
CA LEU A 284 12.13 -14.46 2.34
C LEU A 284 11.04 -15.20 1.54
N PHE A 285 10.47 -16.25 2.11
CA PHE A 285 9.37 -16.98 1.49
C PHE A 285 8.06 -16.19 1.53
N ALA A 286 7.72 -15.64 2.70
CA ALA A 286 6.52 -14.85 2.92
C ALA A 286 6.57 -13.53 2.14
N SER A 287 7.72 -12.83 2.14
CA SER A 287 7.90 -11.55 1.44
C SER A 287 7.72 -11.64 -0.08
N GLN A 288 7.94 -12.82 -0.66
CA GLN A 288 7.69 -13.07 -2.09
C GLN A 288 6.20 -13.20 -2.43
N GLY A 289 5.35 -13.46 -1.42
CA GLY A 289 3.94 -13.78 -1.63
C GLY A 289 2.99 -12.65 -1.31
N THR A 290 3.52 -11.56 -0.76
CA THR A 290 2.70 -10.43 -0.32
C THR A 290 1.89 -9.82 -1.46
N PHE A 291 2.41 -9.76 -2.68
CA PHE A 291 1.62 -9.30 -3.83
C PHE A 291 0.48 -10.28 -4.19
N GLY A 292 0.69 -11.59 -4.05
CA GLY A 292 -0.38 -12.58 -4.20
C GLY A 292 -1.44 -12.47 -3.10
N VAL A 293 -1.02 -12.19 -1.86
CA VAL A 293 -1.94 -11.87 -0.75
C VAL A 293 -2.81 -10.67 -1.11
N TYR A 294 -2.22 -9.58 -1.63
CA TYR A 294 -2.97 -8.41 -2.11
C TYR A 294 -4.00 -8.77 -3.18
N LEU A 295 -3.58 -9.45 -4.26
CA LEU A 295 -4.50 -9.83 -5.34
C LEU A 295 -5.65 -10.72 -4.86
N LEU A 296 -5.39 -11.60 -3.90
CA LEU A 296 -6.43 -12.46 -3.33
C LEU A 296 -7.45 -11.65 -2.53
N HIS A 297 -7.04 -11.02 -1.42
CA HIS A 297 -7.99 -10.41 -0.49
C HIS A 297 -8.66 -9.15 -1.05
N GLU A 298 -8.02 -8.50 -2.04
CA GLU A 298 -8.54 -7.30 -2.70
C GLU A 298 -9.32 -7.59 -3.98
N HIS A 299 -9.51 -8.86 -4.35
CA HIS A 299 -10.35 -9.21 -5.50
C HIS A 299 -11.76 -8.64 -5.32
N LYS A 300 -12.35 -8.01 -6.35
CA LYS A 300 -13.65 -7.30 -6.28
C LYS A 300 -14.78 -8.17 -5.72
N LEU A 301 -14.80 -9.46 -6.05
CA LEU A 301 -15.77 -10.43 -5.52
C LEU A 301 -15.52 -10.83 -4.06
N LEU A 302 -14.28 -10.69 -3.55
CA LEU A 302 -13.89 -11.18 -2.22
C LEU A 302 -13.78 -10.06 -1.18
N ARG A 303 -13.36 -8.86 -1.59
CA ARG A 303 -12.92 -7.76 -0.71
C ARG A 303 -13.94 -7.28 0.32
N TYR A 304 -15.23 -7.50 0.07
CA TYR A 304 -16.33 -7.21 1.00
C TYR A 304 -16.98 -8.47 1.61
N LEU A 305 -16.58 -9.67 1.18
CA LEU A 305 -17.09 -10.94 1.70
C LEU A 305 -16.27 -11.43 2.87
N TRP A 306 -14.93 -11.39 2.76
CA TRP A 306 -14.10 -11.87 3.85
C TRP A 306 -14.34 -11.11 5.17
N PRO A 307 -14.56 -9.78 5.22
CA PRO A 307 -14.89 -9.12 6.49
C PRO A 307 -16.21 -9.60 7.09
N LYS A 308 -17.17 -9.99 6.25
CA LYS A 308 -18.45 -10.58 6.68
C LYS A 308 -18.27 -11.99 7.25
N TRP A 309 -17.40 -12.81 6.65
CA TRP A 309 -17.08 -14.14 7.18
C TRP A 309 -16.47 -14.10 8.58
N PHE A 310 -15.68 -13.06 8.86
CA PHE A 310 -15.12 -12.79 10.19
C PHE A 310 -16.04 -11.95 11.09
N ASN A 311 -17.24 -11.58 10.62
CA ASN A 311 -18.19 -10.75 11.37
C ASN A 311 -17.55 -9.46 11.96
N VAL A 312 -16.70 -8.80 11.19
CA VAL A 312 -15.86 -7.67 11.66
C VAL A 312 -16.69 -6.55 12.29
N GLU A 313 -17.81 -6.18 11.66
CA GLU A 313 -18.64 -5.08 12.13
C GLU A 313 -19.18 -5.32 13.55
N ALA A 314 -19.60 -6.56 13.85
CA ALA A 314 -20.16 -6.91 15.16
C ALA A 314 -19.14 -6.76 16.30
N VAL A 315 -17.85 -6.93 16.01
CA VAL A 315 -16.78 -6.89 17.03
C VAL A 315 -16.19 -5.48 17.19
N SER A 316 -16.44 -4.57 16.23
CA SER A 316 -15.87 -3.22 16.17
C SER A 316 -16.12 -2.37 17.44
N GLY A 317 -17.28 -2.52 18.07
CA GLY A 317 -17.66 -1.79 19.29
C GLY A 317 -17.28 -2.47 20.61
N THR A 318 -16.65 -3.65 20.56
CA THR A 318 -16.42 -4.49 21.74
C THR A 318 -14.97 -4.41 22.26
N PRO A 319 -14.68 -4.78 23.52
CA PRO A 319 -13.31 -4.87 24.02
C PRO A 319 -12.41 -5.85 23.25
N LEU A 320 -13.02 -6.79 22.50
CA LEU A 320 -12.30 -7.77 21.69
C LEU A 320 -11.82 -7.21 20.33
N PHE A 321 -12.16 -5.95 20.00
CA PHE A 321 -11.86 -5.33 18.72
C PHE A 321 -10.39 -5.51 18.29
N ILE A 322 -9.43 -5.18 19.15
CA ILE A 322 -8.01 -5.23 18.81
C ILE A 322 -7.53 -6.69 18.63
N LEU A 323 -7.97 -7.59 19.50
CA LEU A 323 -7.61 -9.01 19.40
C LEU A 323 -8.17 -9.63 18.11
N HIS A 324 -9.42 -9.31 17.77
CA HIS A 324 -10.07 -9.76 16.55
C HIS A 324 -9.41 -9.21 15.30
N LEU A 325 -9.04 -7.92 15.29
CA LEU A 325 -8.29 -7.27 14.22
C LEU A 325 -6.97 -8.01 13.97
N LEU A 326 -6.17 -8.24 15.01
CA LEU A 326 -4.88 -8.93 14.89
C LEU A 326 -5.05 -10.37 14.40
N GLY A 327 -6.00 -11.11 14.96
CA GLY A 327 -6.30 -12.49 14.54
C GLY A 327 -6.73 -12.57 13.07
N THR A 328 -7.61 -11.68 12.64
CA THR A 328 -8.12 -11.64 11.26
C THR A 328 -7.02 -11.30 10.26
N ILE A 329 -6.20 -10.28 10.54
CA ILE A 329 -5.09 -9.87 9.66
C ILE A 329 -4.10 -11.02 9.47
N LEU A 330 -3.72 -11.69 10.57
CA LEU A 330 -2.81 -12.83 10.51
C LEU A 330 -3.40 -14.02 9.75
N ALA A 331 -4.70 -14.30 9.93
CA ALA A 331 -5.40 -15.35 9.21
C ALA A 331 -5.45 -15.08 7.70
N ILE A 332 -5.86 -13.87 7.28
CA ILE A 332 -5.90 -13.47 5.87
C ILE A 332 -4.50 -13.53 5.25
N PHE A 333 -3.48 -13.04 5.96
CA PHE A 333 -2.10 -13.10 5.49
C PHE A 333 -1.62 -14.54 5.32
N ALA A 334 -1.83 -15.40 6.32
CA ALA A 334 -1.41 -16.80 6.27
C ALA A 334 -2.09 -17.56 5.12
N VAL A 335 -3.42 -17.44 4.98
CA VAL A 335 -4.18 -18.06 3.89
C VAL A 335 -3.70 -17.56 2.54
N GLY A 336 -3.47 -16.26 2.39
CA GLY A 336 -2.97 -15.69 1.14
C GLY A 336 -1.56 -16.18 0.77
N ILE A 337 -0.66 -16.35 1.74
CA ILE A 337 0.68 -16.92 1.51
C ILE A 337 0.57 -18.40 1.09
N LEU A 338 -0.31 -19.18 1.70
CA LEU A 338 -0.53 -20.57 1.34
C LEU A 338 -1.09 -20.72 -0.08
N ILE A 339 -2.06 -19.88 -0.47
CA ILE A 339 -2.61 -19.89 -1.83
C ILE A 339 -1.56 -19.43 -2.85
N ASP A 340 -0.80 -18.38 -2.56
CA ASP A 340 0.28 -17.93 -3.45
C ASP A 340 1.39 -18.98 -3.59
N PHE A 341 1.66 -19.77 -2.54
CA PHE A 341 2.57 -20.91 -2.62
C PHE A 341 2.11 -21.95 -3.66
N VAL A 342 0.83 -22.33 -3.63
CA VAL A 342 0.24 -23.24 -4.63
C VAL A 342 0.39 -22.66 -6.04
N ARG A 343 0.08 -21.37 -6.24
CA ARG A 343 0.28 -20.70 -7.53
C ARG A 343 1.74 -20.76 -7.98
N ARG A 344 2.70 -20.45 -7.12
CA ARG A 344 4.14 -20.49 -7.47
C ARG A 344 4.57 -21.88 -7.89
N PHE A 345 4.07 -22.90 -7.20
CA PHE A 345 4.30 -24.30 -7.57
C PHE A 345 3.77 -24.57 -8.99
N LEU A 346 2.52 -24.21 -9.28
CA LEU A 346 1.91 -24.36 -10.60
C LEU A 346 2.71 -23.64 -11.70
N PHE A 347 3.06 -22.37 -11.49
CA PHE A 347 3.85 -21.58 -12.45
C PHE A 347 5.25 -22.17 -12.68
N GLY A 348 5.87 -22.73 -11.64
CA GLY A 348 7.15 -23.41 -11.72
C GLY A 348 7.14 -24.64 -12.62
N LEU A 349 6.01 -25.34 -12.73
CA LEU A 349 5.84 -26.48 -13.64
C LEU A 349 5.83 -26.05 -15.11
N PHE A 350 5.25 -24.89 -15.41
CA PHE A 350 5.18 -24.36 -16.78
C PHE A 350 6.51 -23.74 -17.23
N ILE A 351 7.24 -23.06 -16.34
CA ILE A 351 8.50 -22.38 -16.69
C ILE A 351 9.67 -23.37 -16.85
N LYS A 352 9.66 -24.53 -16.18
CA LYS A 352 10.70 -25.57 -16.35
C LYS A 352 10.58 -26.37 -17.66
N LYS A 353 9.47 -26.22 -18.40
CA LYS A 353 9.20 -26.92 -19.67
C LYS A 353 9.47 -26.05 -20.92
N SER A 354 9.95 -24.82 -20.73
CA SER A 354 10.45 -23.89 -21.76
C SER A 354 11.91 -23.60 -21.48
#